data_AF-A0A1F3C744-F1
#
_entry.id   AF-A0A1F3C744-F1
#
_cell.length_a   1.000
_cell.length_b   1.000
_cell.length_c   1.000
_cell.angle_alpha   90.00
_cell.angle_beta   90.00
_cell.angle_gamma   90.00
#
_symmetry.space_group_name_H-M   'P 1'
#
loop_
_entity.id
_entity.type
_entity.pdbx_description
1 polymer ?
#
loop_
_entity_poly.entity_id
_entity_poly.type
_entity_poly.pdbx_seq_one_letter_code
_entity_poly.pdbx_strand_id
1 'polypeptide(L)'
;MKKILLVLVAAAFLAVPVIFSSCDKDNPVDCTKMLDDISDASTAYWGDPSTANCNDYKDALKDYLDSDCTLASIYQSTYDNLSCN
;
A
#
# COMPACT_ATOMS: atom_id res chain seq x y z
N MET A 1 -32.59 11.19 51.09
CA MET A 1 -33.11 10.83 49.76
C MET A 1 -32.73 11.90 48.76
N LYS A 2 -32.34 11.49 47.53
CA LYS A 2 -31.68 12.27 46.47
C LYS A 2 -30.24 12.64 46.88
N LYS A 3 -29.21 12.43 46.06
CA LYS A 3 -29.09 12.80 44.65
C LYS A 3 -28.10 11.87 43.91
N ILE A 4 -28.49 11.64 42.67
CA ILE A 4 -27.82 10.99 41.54
C ILE A 4 -26.36 11.45 41.39
N LEU A 5 -25.44 10.48 41.21
CA LEU A 5 -24.12 10.65 40.61
C LEU A 5 -23.91 9.45 39.67
N LEU A 6 -24.20 9.65 38.39
CA LEU A 6 -23.20 9.82 37.33
C LEU A 6 -22.54 8.49 36.94
N VAL A 7 -23.19 7.86 35.96
CA VAL A 7 -22.71 6.75 35.14
C VAL A 7 -21.40 7.19 34.46
N LEU A 8 -20.28 6.67 34.97
CA LEU A 8 -18.98 6.73 34.31
C LEU A 8 -18.97 5.67 33.20
N VAL A 9 -19.38 6.06 31.99
CA VAL A 9 -19.03 5.32 30.77
C VAL A 9 -17.55 5.59 30.53
N ALA A 10 -16.71 4.70 31.06
CA ALA A 10 -15.31 4.61 30.67
C ALA A 10 -15.27 4.07 29.23
N ALA A 11 -15.38 4.98 28.25
CA ALA A 11 -14.98 4.72 26.87
C ALA A 11 -13.45 4.62 26.84
N ALA A 12 -12.92 3.51 27.34
CA ALA A 12 -11.56 3.09 27.10
C ALA A 12 -11.48 2.58 25.66
N PHE A 13 -11.46 3.51 24.70
CA PHE A 13 -10.85 3.25 23.39
C PHE A 13 -9.35 3.14 23.64
N LEU A 14 -8.93 1.96 24.09
CA LEU A 14 -7.54 1.57 24.15
C LEU A 14 -7.00 1.65 22.71
N ALA A 15 -6.18 2.66 22.49
CA ALA A 15 -5.38 2.81 21.30
C ALA A 15 -4.69 1.48 20.98
N VAL A 16 -5.03 0.90 19.83
CA VAL A 16 -4.26 -0.20 19.26
C VAL A 16 -2.87 0.38 18.96
N PRO A 17 -1.79 -0.10 19.62
CA PRO A 17 -0.46 0.28 19.18
C PRO A 17 -0.26 -0.34 17.80
N VAL A 18 -0.22 0.50 16.77
CA VAL A 18 0.25 0.10 15.45
C VAL A 18 1.73 -0.19 15.64
N ILE A 19 2.07 -1.47 15.77
CA ILE A 19 3.43 -1.94 15.93
C ILE A 19 4.09 -1.74 14.55
N PHE A 20 4.78 -0.62 14.36
CA PHE A 20 5.74 -0.45 13.26
C PHE A 20 6.95 -1.33 13.58
N SER A 21 6.84 -2.63 13.31
CA SER A 21 7.97 -3.55 13.35
C SER A 21 8.69 -3.55 12.01
N SER A 22 10.01 -3.30 12.11
CA SER A 22 11.08 -3.33 11.10
C SER A 22 11.09 -2.23 10.02
N CYS A 23 11.57 -1.04 10.40
CA CYS A 23 12.41 -0.26 9.47
C CYS A 23 13.85 -0.78 9.60
N ASP A 24 14.22 -1.79 8.81
CA ASP A 24 15.62 -2.08 8.57
C ASP A 24 16.23 -0.91 7.79
N LYS A 25 17.27 -0.33 8.39
CA LYS A 25 18.00 0.82 7.86
C LYS A 25 18.96 0.33 6.78
N ASP A 26 18.48 0.11 5.56
CA ASP A 26 19.31 0.10 4.35
C ASP A 26 18.39 0.45 3.16
N ASN A 27 18.52 1.69 2.67
CA ASN A 27 17.63 2.40 1.74
C ASN A 27 16.20 2.64 2.27
N PRO A 28 15.83 3.90 2.62
CA PRO A 28 14.43 4.20 2.90
C PRO A 28 13.63 3.88 1.64
N VAL A 29 12.73 2.90 1.73
CA VAL A 29 11.76 2.60 0.67
C VAL A 29 10.98 3.89 0.40
N ASP A 30 11.19 4.48 -0.78
CA ASP A 30 10.46 5.67 -1.21
C ASP A 30 9.18 5.21 -1.90
N CYS A 31 8.15 4.96 -1.10
CA CYS A 31 6.84 4.56 -1.58
C CYS A 31 6.23 5.56 -2.56
N THR A 32 6.58 6.85 -2.44
CA THR A 32 6.11 7.87 -3.38
C THR A 32 6.73 7.63 -4.75
N LYS A 33 8.05 7.42 -4.78
CA LYS A 33 8.75 7.08 -6.01
C LYS A 33 8.23 5.79 -6.65
N MET A 34 7.96 4.75 -5.88
CA MET A 34 7.44 3.50 -6.43
C MET A 34 6.02 3.66 -7.00
N LEU A 35 5.18 4.50 -6.38
CA LEU A 35 3.88 4.87 -6.93
C LEU A 35 4.01 5.68 -8.24
N ASP A 36 4.98 6.58 -8.32
CA ASP A 36 5.31 7.29 -9.57
C ASP A 36 5.76 6.30 -10.65
N ASP A 37 6.65 5.36 -10.31
CA ASP A 37 7.13 4.32 -11.24
C ASP A 37 5.96 3.43 -11.74
N ILE A 38 5.00 3.06 -10.88
CA ILE A 38 3.75 2.38 -11.28
C ILE A 38 2.95 3.25 -12.25
N SER A 39 2.78 4.54 -11.95
CA SER A 39 1.99 5.47 -12.77
C SER A 39 2.60 5.65 -14.16
N ASP A 40 3.92 5.83 -14.23
CA ASP A 40 4.67 6.01 -15.47
C ASP A 40 4.61 4.73 -16.33
N ALA A 41 4.86 3.56 -15.73
CA ALA A 41 4.80 2.29 -16.44
C ALA A 41 3.37 1.95 -16.90
N SER A 42 2.35 2.27 -16.09
CA SER A 42 0.95 2.16 -16.50
C SER A 42 0.66 3.02 -17.71
N THR A 43 1.09 4.29 -17.69
CA THR A 43 0.90 5.23 -18.80
C THR A 43 1.60 4.75 -20.07
N ALA A 44 2.82 4.23 -19.96
CA ALA A 44 3.55 3.64 -21.08
C ALA A 44 2.81 2.45 -21.69
N TYR A 45 2.33 1.51 -20.85
CA TYR A 45 1.55 0.36 -21.30
C TYR A 45 0.22 0.76 -21.97
N TRP A 46 -0.50 1.73 -21.41
CA TRP A 46 -1.75 2.22 -22.02
C TRP A 46 -1.52 2.98 -23.33
N GLY A 47 -0.35 3.61 -23.49
CA GLY A 47 0.03 4.27 -24.74
C GLY A 47 0.52 3.30 -25.83
N ASP A 48 1.24 2.25 -25.43
CA ASP A 48 1.73 1.17 -26.29
C ASP A 48 1.66 -0.16 -25.54
N PRO A 49 0.65 -1.02 -25.80
CA PRO A 49 0.44 -2.27 -25.07
C PRO A 49 1.34 -3.40 -25.58
N SER A 50 2.60 -3.09 -25.84
CA SER A 50 3.62 -4.08 -26.19
C SER A 50 3.92 -4.99 -25.00
N THR A 51 4.42 -6.20 -25.27
CA THR A 51 4.85 -7.15 -24.23
C THR A 51 5.89 -6.53 -23.29
N ALA A 52 6.79 -5.70 -23.82
CA ALA A 52 7.80 -5.00 -23.04
C ALA A 52 7.16 -4.04 -22.02
N ASN A 53 6.31 -3.12 -22.46
CA ASN A 53 5.67 -2.15 -21.55
C ASN A 53 4.71 -2.82 -20.57
N CYS A 54 4.06 -3.93 -20.96
CA CYS A 54 3.25 -4.73 -20.04
C CYS A 54 4.11 -5.30 -18.90
N ASN A 55 5.26 -5.90 -19.25
CA ASN A 55 6.18 -6.47 -18.26
C ASN A 55 6.74 -5.37 -17.35
N ASP A 56 7.14 -4.22 -17.90
CA ASP A 56 7.62 -3.08 -17.10
C ASP A 56 6.55 -2.62 -16.09
N TYR A 57 5.28 -2.54 -16.51
CA TYR A 57 4.19 -2.21 -15.60
C TYR A 57 3.96 -3.30 -14.54
N LYS A 58 4.01 -4.57 -14.94
CA LYS A 58 3.84 -5.70 -14.03
C LYS A 58 4.96 -5.79 -13.00
N ASP A 59 6.19 -5.49 -13.39
CA ASP A 59 7.35 -5.46 -12.52
C ASP A 59 7.25 -4.30 -11.51
N ALA A 60 6.85 -3.10 -11.95
CA ALA A 60 6.62 -1.98 -11.03
C ALA A 60 5.53 -2.28 -9.98
N LEU A 61 4.44 -2.96 -10.38
CA LEU A 61 3.42 -3.44 -9.46
C LEU A 61 3.97 -4.46 -8.46
N LYS A 62 4.82 -5.39 -8.93
CA LYS A 62 5.45 -6.40 -8.08
C LYS A 62 6.40 -5.79 -7.07
N ASP A 63 7.24 -4.84 -7.49
CA ASP A 63 8.19 -4.17 -6.61
C ASP A 63 7.47 -3.44 -5.48
N TYR A 64 6.36 -2.75 -5.78
CA TYR A 64 5.55 -2.10 -4.75
C TYR A 64 4.86 -3.12 -3.83
N LEU A 65 4.39 -4.25 -4.37
CA LEU A 65 3.77 -5.33 -3.58
C LEU A 65 4.74 -6.02 -2.64
N ASP A 66 6.00 -6.18 -3.06
CA ASP A 66 7.07 -6.80 -2.28
C ASP A 66 7.74 -5.81 -1.30
N SER A 67 7.31 -4.54 -1.30
CA SER A 67 7.85 -3.49 -0.43
C SER A 67 7.09 -3.36 0.90
N ASP A 68 7.68 -2.64 1.86
CA ASP A 68 7.04 -2.28 3.14
C ASP A 68 6.07 -1.08 3.01
N CYS A 69 5.68 -0.70 1.79
CA CYS A 69 4.80 0.43 1.55
C CYS A 69 3.38 0.20 2.06
N THR A 70 2.86 1.18 2.80
CA THR A 70 1.45 1.18 3.18
C THR A 70 0.59 1.16 1.92
N LEU A 71 -0.44 0.33 1.89
CA LEU A 71 -1.37 0.16 0.76
C LEU A 71 -0.86 -0.68 -0.43
N ALA A 72 0.29 -1.35 -0.33
CA ALA A 72 0.76 -2.31 -1.32
C ALA A 72 -0.35 -3.27 -1.79
N SER A 73 -1.11 -3.83 -0.85
CA SER A 73 -2.19 -4.78 -1.11
C SER A 73 -3.32 -4.28 -2.01
N ILE A 74 -3.49 -2.97 -2.20
CA ILE A 74 -4.49 -2.41 -3.14
C ILE A 74 -4.18 -2.83 -4.59
N TYR A 75 -2.90 -3.01 -4.92
CA TYR A 75 -2.45 -3.35 -6.27
C TYR A 75 -2.46 -4.85 -6.57
N GLN A 76 -2.74 -5.72 -5.58
CA GLN A 76 -2.69 -7.18 -5.75
C GLN A 76 -3.62 -7.65 -6.87
N SER A 77 -4.85 -7.15 -6.89
CA SER A 77 -5.82 -7.50 -7.94
C SER A 77 -5.33 -7.07 -9.33
N THR A 78 -4.74 -5.88 -9.44
CA THR A 78 -4.19 -5.38 -10.71
C THR A 78 -3.04 -6.28 -11.19
N TYR A 79 -2.11 -6.62 -10.30
CA TYR A 79 -0.99 -7.50 -10.61
C TYR A 79 -1.44 -8.91 -11.03
N ASP A 80 -2.38 -9.50 -10.30
CA ASP A 80 -2.89 -10.85 -10.57
C ASP A 80 -3.64 -10.94 -11.91
N ASN A 81 -4.37 -9.89 -12.27
CA ASN A 81 -5.15 -9.83 -13.52
C ASN A 81 -4.35 -9.34 -14.73
N LEU A 82 -3.16 -8.77 -14.54
CA LEU A 82 -2.32 -8.30 -15.63
C LEU A 82 -1.57 -9.48 -16.27
N SER A 83 -2.04 -9.93 -17.44
CA SER A 83 -1.38 -10.97 -18.24
C SER A 83 -0.60 -10.36 -19.39
N CYS A 84 0.72 -10.48 -19.33
CA CYS A 84 1.62 -10.10 -20.43
C CYS A 84 1.88 -11.33 -21.30
N ASN A 85 1.74 -11.20 -22.63
CA ASN A 85 1.88 -12.27 -23.61
C ASN A 85 3.05 -12.01 -24.55
#